data_AF-A0A7J2IPU8-F1
#
_entry.id   AF-A0A7J2IPU8-F1
#
_cell.length_a   1.000
_cell.length_b   1.000
_cell.length_c   1.000
_cell.angle_alpha   90.00
_cell.angle_beta   90.00
_cell.angle_gamma   90.00
#
_symmetry.space_group_name_H-M   'P 1'
#
loop_
_entity.id
_entity.type
_entity.pdbx_description
1 polymer ?
#
loop_
_entity_poly.entity_id
_entity_poly.type
_entity_poly.pdbx_seq_one_letter_code
_entity_poly.pdbx_strand_id
1 'polypeptide(L)'
;MLTYNDGCLGKCAYCGLSKSRYINGSWTEKSFIRVDWPIVLLEEVLRRTDGERCSHVERVCVSMVTHKRAREDTLTIVKALRKKIDAISGLITPTIVTKKWLYDLKEAGADKIGVAVDAATPELSIN
;
A
#
# COMPACT_ATOMS: atom_id res chain seq x y z
N MET A 1 -4.99 -0.21 -0.13
CA MET A 1 -3.85 0.71 -0.28
C MET A 1 -3.95 1.75 0.82
N LEU A 2 -2.84 2.06 1.50
CA LEU A 2 -2.80 3.13 2.48
C LEU A 2 -2.96 4.49 1.77
N THR A 3 -3.85 5.32 2.29
CA THR A 3 -4.19 6.62 1.71
C THR A 3 -4.01 7.70 2.76
N TYR A 4 -3.41 8.82 2.37
CA TYR A 4 -3.13 9.96 3.24
C TYR A 4 -3.63 11.25 2.60
N ASN A 5 -4.14 12.19 3.41
CA ASN A 5 -4.67 13.45 2.91
C ASN A 5 -3.60 14.32 2.23
N ASP A 6 -2.36 14.27 2.71
CA ASP A 6 -1.18 14.92 2.12
C ASP A 6 -0.48 14.07 1.04
N GLY A 7 -0.97 12.84 0.84
CA GLY A 7 -0.64 12.02 -0.31
C GLY A 7 0.72 11.35 -0.31
N CYS A 8 1.09 10.83 -1.49
CA CYS A 8 2.39 10.23 -1.75
C CYS A 8 3.44 11.32 -2.02
N LEU A 9 4.62 11.19 -1.41
CA LEU A 9 5.76 12.06 -1.67
C LEU A 9 6.52 11.68 -2.95
N GLY A 10 6.29 10.49 -3.49
CA GLY A 10 6.93 9.99 -4.70
C GLY A 10 6.53 10.80 -5.95
N LYS A 11 7.47 10.93 -6.89
CA LYS A 11 7.31 11.70 -8.14
C LYS A 11 7.35 10.81 -9.39
N CYS A 12 7.07 9.52 -9.27
CA CYS A 12 7.14 8.56 -10.38
C CYS A 12 6.32 9.06 -11.58
N ALA A 13 6.97 9.21 -12.75
CA ALA A 13 6.37 9.85 -13.92
C ALA A 13 5.14 9.10 -14.47
N TYR A 14 5.10 7.78 -14.29
CA TYR A 14 4.01 6.91 -14.76
C TYR A 14 2.87 6.75 -13.74
N CYS A 15 3.03 7.21 -12.49
CA CYS A 15 2.12 6.89 -11.40
C CYS A 15 1.00 7.92 -11.26
N GLY A 16 -0.26 7.44 -11.20
CA GLY A 16 -1.42 8.32 -10.99
C GLY A 16 -1.43 9.09 -9.67
N LEU A 17 -0.71 8.59 -8.66
CA LEU A 17 -0.58 9.20 -7.34
C LEU A 17 0.63 10.14 -7.21
N SER A 18 1.39 10.36 -8.29
CA SER A 18 2.60 11.17 -8.30
C SER A 18 2.36 12.55 -7.70
N LYS A 19 3.27 12.99 -6.82
CA LYS A 19 3.25 14.33 -6.23
C LYS A 19 3.31 15.40 -7.31
N SER A 20 4.05 15.16 -8.39
CA SER A 20 4.20 16.09 -9.52
C SER A 20 2.98 16.14 -10.43
N ARG A 21 2.02 15.21 -10.31
CA ARG A 21 0.81 15.23 -11.13
C ARG A 21 -0.08 16.39 -10.72
N TYR A 22 -0.36 17.30 -11.65
CA TYR A 22 -1.36 18.35 -11.47
C TYR A 22 -2.77 17.79 -11.67
N ILE A 23 -3.69 18.19 -10.80
CA ILE A 23 -5.13 17.98 -10.92
C ILE A 23 -5.84 19.24 -10.44
N ASN A 24 -7.05 19.50 -10.94
CA ASN A 24 -7.90 20.55 -10.40
C ASN A 24 -8.73 19.96 -9.24
N GLY A 25 -8.11 19.84 -8.07
CA GLY A 25 -8.71 19.20 -6.90
C GLY A 25 -7.71 18.80 -5.81
N SER A 26 -8.23 18.17 -4.76
CA SER A 26 -7.51 17.58 -3.63
C SER A 26 -6.77 16.30 -4.03
N TRP A 27 -5.70 15.95 -3.30
CA TRP A 27 -4.93 14.74 -3.60
C TRP A 27 -5.77 13.46 -3.53
N THR A 28 -6.79 13.42 -2.67
CA THR A 28 -7.73 12.28 -2.56
C THR A 28 -8.56 12.04 -3.81
N GLU A 29 -8.63 13.02 -4.73
CA GLU A 29 -9.28 12.87 -6.04
C GLU A 29 -8.32 12.31 -7.10
N LYS A 30 -7.03 12.14 -6.78
CA LYS A 30 -6.10 11.42 -7.67
C LYS A 30 -6.43 9.94 -7.66
N SER A 31 -6.66 9.39 -8.84
CA SER A 31 -6.78 7.94 -9.01
C SER A 31 -5.42 7.31 -9.30
N PHE A 32 -5.14 6.17 -8.66
CA PHE A 32 -3.94 5.38 -8.95
C PHE A 32 -4.01 4.78 -10.37
N ILE A 33 -5.17 4.22 -10.70
CA ILE A 33 -5.56 3.66 -12.00
C ILE A 33 -6.90 4.26 -12.43
N ARG A 34 -7.36 4.02 -13.66
CA ARG A 34 -8.65 4.56 -14.18
C ARG A 34 -9.91 3.88 -13.60
N VAL A 35 -9.80 3.29 -12.41
CA VAL A 35 -10.88 2.62 -11.71
C VAL A 35 -11.03 3.29 -10.35
N ASP A 36 -12.27 3.60 -9.97
CA ASP A 36 -12.56 4.19 -8.68
C ASP A 36 -12.27 3.20 -7.56
N TRP A 37 -11.42 3.63 -6.64
CA TRP A 37 -11.10 2.90 -5.42
C TRP A 37 -11.54 3.77 -4.24
N PRO A 38 -12.71 3.48 -3.62
CA PRO A 38 -13.21 4.30 -2.54
C PRO A 38 -12.28 4.23 -1.33
N ILE A 39 -12.08 5.38 -0.68
CA ILE A 39 -11.38 5.44 0.59
C ILE A 39 -12.34 4.96 1.67
N VAL A 40 -11.98 3.86 2.33
CA VAL A 40 -12.77 3.25 3.40
C VAL A 40 -11.93 3.08 4.66
N LEU A 41 -12.61 3.10 5.81
CA LEU A 41 -11.98 2.86 7.11
C LEU A 41 -11.46 1.42 7.22
N LEU A 42 -10.36 1.22 7.93
CA LEU A 42 -9.78 -0.10 8.16
C LEU A 42 -10.77 -1.03 8.85
N GLU A 43 -11.52 -0.52 9.82
CA GLU A 43 -12.52 -1.23 10.59
C GLU A 43 -13.62 -1.80 9.67
N GLU A 44 -14.00 -1.05 8.63
CA GLU A 44 -14.99 -1.49 7.65
C GLU A 44 -14.43 -2.61 6.76
N VAL A 45 -13.16 -2.54 6.36
CA VAL A 45 -12.49 -3.63 5.62
C VAL A 45 -12.43 -4.89 6.48
N LEU A 46 -12.02 -4.77 7.74
CA LEU A 46 -11.93 -5.89 8.68
C LEU A 46 -13.30 -6.53 8.92
N ARG A 47 -14.34 -5.72 9.13
CA ARG A 47 -15.71 -6.20 9.33
C ARG A 47 -16.26 -6.94 8.11
N ARG A 48 -15.98 -6.46 6.90
CA ARG A 48 -16.44 -7.10 5.66
C ARG A 48 -15.69 -8.38 5.33
N THR A 49 -14.45 -8.51 5.78
CA THR A 49 -13.64 -9.72 5.59
C THR A 49 -14.31 -10.95 6.21
N ASP A 50 -15.06 -10.79 7.30
CA ASP A 50 -15.80 -11.89 7.95
C ASP A 50 -17.08 -12.28 7.21
N GLY A 51 -17.50 -11.52 6.19
CA GLY A 51 -18.75 -11.76 5.48
C GLY A 51 -18.63 -12.86 4.41
N GLU A 52 -19.74 -13.55 4.11
CA GLU A 52 -19.80 -14.62 3.10
C GLU A 52 -19.25 -14.20 1.73
N ARG A 53 -19.41 -12.92 1.36
CA ARG A 53 -18.87 -12.36 0.11
C ARG A 53 -17.36 -12.40 0.02
N CYS A 54 -16.65 -12.51 1.14
CA CYS A 54 -15.19 -12.59 1.20
C CYS A 54 -14.69 -14.01 1.52
N SER A 55 -15.56 -15.01 1.59
CA SER A 55 -15.19 -16.40 1.94
C SER A 55 -14.19 -17.05 0.97
N HIS A 56 -14.13 -16.57 -0.27
CA HIS A 56 -13.19 -17.04 -1.31
C HIS A 56 -11.89 -16.22 -1.36
N VAL A 57 -11.72 -15.22 -0.50
CA VAL A 57 -10.50 -14.40 -0.48
C VAL A 57 -9.40 -15.18 0.23
N GLU A 58 -8.45 -15.70 -0.55
CA GLU A 58 -7.34 -16.48 -0.01
C GLU A 58 -6.15 -15.60 0.41
N ARG A 59 -6.03 -14.40 -0.16
CA ARG A 59 -4.88 -13.52 0.07
C ARG A 59 -5.22 -12.05 -0.03
N VAL A 60 -4.66 -11.25 0.88
CA VAL A 60 -4.74 -9.78 0.82
C VAL A 60 -3.36 -9.17 0.64
N CYS A 61 -3.31 -8.09 -0.15
CA CYS A 61 -2.10 -7.29 -0.33
C CYS A 61 -2.27 -5.92 0.35
N VAL A 62 -1.36 -5.58 1.26
CA VAL A 62 -1.26 -4.27 1.89
C VAL A 62 -0.19 -3.47 1.16
N SER A 63 -0.61 -2.42 0.44
CA SER A 63 0.28 -1.53 -0.30
C SER A 63 0.45 -0.19 0.39
N MET A 64 1.69 0.27 0.47
CA MET A 64 2.09 1.57 1.01
C MET A 64 2.48 2.55 -0.09
N VAL A 65 2.30 3.83 0.19
CA VAL A 65 2.87 4.94 -0.59
C VAL A 65 4.10 5.51 0.13
N THR A 66 4.91 6.30 -0.57
CA THR A 66 6.02 7.03 0.03
C THR A 66 5.48 8.10 0.99
N HIS A 67 5.34 7.78 2.26
CA HIS A 67 4.82 8.68 3.28
C HIS A 67 5.43 8.38 4.66
N LYS A 68 5.65 9.41 5.48
CA LYS A 68 6.40 9.32 6.75
C LYS A 68 5.80 8.34 7.77
N ARG A 69 4.48 8.14 7.74
CA ARG A 69 3.75 7.20 8.63
C ARG A 69 3.54 5.81 8.03
N ALA A 70 3.88 5.63 6.74
CA ALA A 70 3.50 4.43 6.00
C ALA A 70 4.08 3.15 6.60
N ARG A 71 5.29 3.22 7.17
CA ARG A 71 5.92 2.09 7.85
C ARG A 71 5.10 1.58 9.02
N GLU A 72 4.77 2.47 9.96
CA GLU A 72 4.11 2.13 11.21
C GLU A 72 2.64 1.75 10.96
N ASP A 73 1.98 2.47 10.06
CA ASP A 73 0.59 2.18 9.67
C ASP A 73 0.48 0.83 8.94
N THR A 74 1.45 0.47 8.08
CA THR A 74 1.47 -0.84 7.41
C THR A 74 1.58 -1.97 8.43
N LEU A 75 2.47 -1.86 9.42
CA LEU A 75 2.58 -2.87 10.49
C LEU A 75 1.28 -3.02 11.27
N THR A 76 0.62 -1.89 11.56
CA THR A 76 -0.66 -1.86 12.28
C THR A 76 -1.76 -2.57 11.48
N ILE A 77 -1.87 -2.26 10.19
CA ILE A 77 -2.86 -2.85 9.29
C ILE A 77 -2.62 -4.35 9.10
N VAL A 78 -1.36 -4.76 8.88
CA VAL A 78 -1.00 -6.18 8.73
C VAL A 78 -1.32 -6.97 9.99
N LYS A 79 -0.99 -6.46 11.18
CA LYS A 79 -1.35 -7.10 12.46
C LYS A 79 -2.85 -7.26 12.63
N ALA A 80 -3.63 -6.28 12.19
CA ALA A 80 -5.10 -6.35 12.27
C ALA A 80 -5.67 -7.38 11.28
N LEU A 81 -5.17 -7.40 10.05
CA LEU A 81 -5.60 -8.34 9.00
C LEU A 81 -5.21 -9.78 9.32
N ARG A 82 -4.03 -10.01 9.92
CA ARG A 82 -3.53 -11.36 10.27
C ARG A 82 -4.47 -12.11 11.24
N LYS A 83 -5.29 -11.38 12.00
CA LYS A 83 -6.33 -11.97 12.86
C LYS A 83 -7.50 -12.58 12.10
N LYS A 84 -7.62 -12.30 10.79
CA LYS A 84 -8.76 -12.67 9.93
C LYS A 84 -8.33 -13.44 8.69
N ILE A 85 -7.14 -13.16 8.16
CA ILE A 85 -6.64 -13.71 6.90
C ILE A 85 -5.24 -14.26 7.12
N ASP A 86 -5.02 -15.48 6.65
CA ASP A 86 -3.73 -16.12 6.82
C ASP A 86 -2.66 -15.58 5.87
N ALA A 87 -3.02 -15.40 4.60
CA ALA A 87 -2.07 -15.06 3.55
C ALA A 87 -2.06 -13.55 3.29
N ILE A 88 -0.96 -12.87 3.65
CA ILE A 88 -0.79 -11.42 3.53
C ILE A 88 0.51 -11.08 2.80
N SER A 89 0.39 -10.33 1.71
CA SER A 89 1.52 -9.73 1.01
C SER A 89 1.68 -8.25 1.38
N GLY A 90 2.91 -7.79 1.62
CA GLY A 90 3.23 -6.36 1.69
C GLY A 90 3.81 -5.86 0.37
N LEU A 91 3.13 -4.93 -0.32
CA LEU A 91 3.73 -4.19 -1.44
C LEU A 91 4.41 -2.95 -0.87
N ILE A 92 5.74 -3.01 -0.77
CA ILE A 92 6.53 -2.07 0.04
C ILE A 92 7.15 -0.96 -0.81
N THR A 93 7.36 0.20 -0.19
CA THR A 93 8.20 1.27 -0.75
C THR A 93 9.63 1.12 -0.18
N PRO A 94 10.59 0.54 -0.93
CA PRO A 94 11.90 0.16 -0.39
C PRO A 94 12.70 1.36 0.12
N THR A 95 12.48 2.55 -0.43
CA THR A 95 13.23 3.78 -0.09
C THR A 95 12.94 4.32 1.31
N ILE A 96 11.88 3.86 1.98
CA ILE A 96 11.52 4.34 3.32
C ILE A 96 11.49 3.23 4.37
N VAL A 97 11.96 2.02 4.06
CA VAL A 97 11.98 0.88 4.99
C VAL A 97 13.40 0.42 5.28
N THR A 98 13.59 -0.31 6.38
CA THR A 98 14.89 -0.86 6.78
C THR A 98 14.82 -2.38 6.83
N LYS A 99 15.99 -3.04 6.86
CA LYS A 99 16.06 -4.49 7.09
C LYS A 99 15.33 -4.91 8.39
N LYS A 100 15.49 -4.14 9.47
CA LYS A 100 14.76 -4.38 10.72
C LYS A 100 13.25 -4.32 10.49
N TRP A 101 12.77 -3.31 9.77
CA TRP A 101 11.35 -3.16 9.48
C TRP A 101 10.79 -4.34 8.67
N LEU A 102 11.58 -4.97 7.79
CA LEU A 102 11.16 -6.19 7.08
C LEU A 102 10.93 -7.36 8.05
N TYR A 103 11.76 -7.51 9.08
CA TYR A 103 11.51 -8.49 10.14
C TYR A 103 10.25 -8.11 10.93
N ASP A 104 10.09 -6.83 11.29
CA ASP A 104 8.89 -6.36 12.00
C ASP A 104 7.61 -6.64 11.17
N LEU A 105 7.68 -6.52 9.84
CA LEU A 105 6.57 -6.82 8.91
C LEU A 105 6.27 -8.33 8.85
N LYS A 106 7.30 -9.17 8.86
CA LYS A 106 7.13 -10.63 8.96
C LYS A 106 6.46 -11.01 10.28
N GLU A 107 6.94 -10.48 11.40
CA GLU A 107 6.36 -10.71 12.73
C GLU A 107 4.94 -10.15 12.85
N ALA A 108 4.61 -9.08 12.11
CA ALA A 108 3.25 -8.56 12.02
C ALA A 108 2.29 -9.53 11.33
N GLY A 109 2.79 -10.45 10.49
CA GLY A 109 2.00 -11.49 9.83
C GLY A 109 2.05 -11.52 8.31
N ALA A 110 2.88 -10.71 7.65
CA ALA A 110 3.05 -10.81 6.20
C ALA A 110 3.97 -11.98 5.83
N ASP A 111 3.54 -12.81 4.86
CA ASP A 111 4.31 -13.96 4.37
C ASP A 111 5.05 -13.67 3.05
N LYS A 112 4.66 -12.61 2.33
CA LYS A 112 5.30 -12.19 1.08
C LYS A 112 5.58 -10.70 1.07
N ILE A 113 6.61 -10.31 0.34
CA ILE A 113 6.89 -8.91 -0.01
C ILE A 113 6.91 -8.74 -1.53
N GLY A 114 6.33 -7.65 -2.00
CA GLY A 114 6.46 -7.17 -3.37
C GLY A 114 7.29 -5.90 -3.38
N VAL A 115 8.27 -5.85 -4.28
CA VAL A 115 9.07 -4.65 -4.56
C VAL A 115 8.92 -4.33 -6.04
N ALA A 116 8.43 -3.13 -6.35
CA ALA A 116 8.36 -2.66 -7.73
C ALA A 116 9.75 -2.19 -8.18
N VAL A 117 10.23 -2.72 -9.31
CA VAL A 117 11.47 -2.28 -9.97
C VAL A 117 11.17 -1.18 -11.00
N ASP A 118 9.95 -1.16 -11.53
CA ASP A 118 9.39 -0.19 -12.47
C ASP A 118 10.02 -0.14 -13.88
N ALA A 119 11.35 -0.18 -13.99
CA ALA A 119 12.06 -0.18 -15.27
C ALA A 119 13.25 -1.16 -15.24
N ALA A 120 13.50 -1.84 -16.37
CA ALA A 120 14.63 -2.76 -16.51
C ALA A 120 15.92 -2.08 -17.01
N THR A 121 15.79 -0.86 -17.56
CA THR A 121 16.90 -0.05 -18.09
C THR A 121 17.38 0.91 -16.98
N PRO A 122 18.62 0.75 -16.45
CA PRO A 122 19.11 1.54 -15.32
C PRO A 122 19.01 3.06 -15.51
N GLU A 123 19.22 3.54 -16.73
CA GLU A 123 19.17 4.95 -17.10
C GLU A 123 17.77 5.56 -16.96
N LEU A 124 16.72 4.73 -16.90
CA LEU A 124 15.33 5.17 -16.70
C LEU A 124 14.94 5.22 -15.21
N SER A 125 15.72 4.60 -14.32
CA SER A 125 15.45 4.54 -12.87
C SER A 125 16.04 5.72 -12.08
N ILE A 126 16.86 6.56 -12.73
CA ILE A 126 17.59 7.66 -12.09
C ILE A 126 17.03 8.99 -12.58
N ASN A 127 16.11 9.59 -11.81
CA ASN A 127 15.81 11.03 -11.82
C ASN A 127 15.19 11.45 -10.48
#